data_AF-A0A382X0T8-F1
#
_entry.id   AF-A0A382X0T8-F1
#
_cell.length_a   1.000
_cell.length_b   1.000
_cell.length_c   1.000
_cell.angle_alpha   90.00
_cell.angle_beta   90.00
_cell.angle_gamma   90.00
#
_symmetry.space_group_name_H-M   'P 1'
#
loop_
_entity.id
_entity.type
_entity.pdbx_description
1 polymer ?
#
loop_
_entity_poly.entity_id
_entity_poly.type
_entity_poly.pdbx_seq_one_letter_code
_entity_poly.pdbx_strand_id
1 'polypeptide(L)'
;DSFIEITDKKCESVLQENNSILIPHGTLISQMDSEQIESIKTPVFGNKYILRWESDRMLKEQLMKEAKLNVPKSLSSPKEISNLVIAKRHGAAGGKGYFLASTQQEYNKKRDRLIKQGLITGDDDLYIQEYHSGVLAYLQFFYSPIKNELEFFGVDKRHESDIDGLSRIPAENQLNTDTISSFNVIANSPLVLRESLLDDVYTMGENFIKASTKLVPPGMNGPFCIEGVYDENANFHTFEFSARIVAGTNLYVNGSPYTALNYDEPMSMGRRI
;
A
#
# COMPACT_ATOMS: atom_id res chain seq x y z
N ASP A 1 -4.05 -23.38 -7.30
CA ASP A 1 -2.72 -22.85 -7.61
C ASP A 1 -2.34 -21.88 -6.50
N SER A 2 -1.31 -22.24 -5.74
CA SER A 2 -0.76 -21.41 -4.67
C SER A 2 0.58 -20.83 -5.13
N PHE A 3 0.83 -19.55 -4.88
CA PHE A 3 2.14 -18.94 -5.20
C PHE A 3 3.32 -19.66 -4.52
N ILE A 4 3.07 -20.40 -3.43
CA ILE A 4 4.09 -21.20 -2.75
C ILE A 4 4.73 -22.25 -3.67
N GLU A 5 4.02 -22.71 -4.70
CA GLU A 5 4.51 -23.68 -5.70
C GLU A 5 5.75 -23.17 -6.44
N ILE A 6 6.02 -21.85 -6.43
CA ILE A 6 7.24 -21.27 -6.99
C ILE A 6 8.51 -21.75 -6.28
N THR A 7 8.37 -22.22 -5.03
CA THR A 7 9.48 -22.77 -4.23
C THR A 7 9.64 -24.29 -4.42
N ASP A 8 8.72 -24.94 -5.14
CA ASP A 8 8.83 -26.37 -5.44
C ASP A 8 9.95 -26.61 -6.44
N LYS A 9 10.68 -27.71 -6.25
CA LYS A 9 11.81 -28.10 -7.12
C LYS A 9 11.46 -28.08 -8.61
N LYS A 10 10.24 -28.49 -8.96
CA LYS A 10 9.77 -28.50 -10.35
C LYS A 10 9.72 -27.09 -10.95
N CYS A 11 9.10 -26.14 -10.24
CA CYS A 11 9.00 -24.76 -10.69
C CYS A 11 10.37 -24.06 -10.64
N GLU A 12 11.14 -24.30 -9.59
CA GLU A 12 12.51 -23.78 -9.43
C GLU A 12 13.39 -24.20 -10.63
N SER A 13 13.37 -25.47 -11.02
CA SER A 13 14.12 -25.97 -12.19
C SER A 13 13.68 -25.30 -13.50
N VAL A 14 12.37 -25.17 -13.74
CA VAL A 14 11.87 -24.50 -14.95
C VAL A 14 12.32 -23.04 -15.00
N LEU A 15 12.22 -22.30 -13.89
CA LEU A 15 12.65 -20.90 -13.83
C LEU A 15 14.17 -20.75 -14.06
N GLN A 16 14.97 -21.65 -13.49
CA GLN A 16 16.42 -21.67 -13.65
C GLN A 16 16.83 -22.01 -15.09
N GLU A 17 16.23 -23.04 -15.68
CA GLU A 17 16.48 -23.46 -17.07
C GLU A 17 16.16 -22.33 -18.08
N ASN A 18 15.21 -21.46 -17.74
CA ASN A 18 14.80 -20.32 -18.57
C ASN A 18 15.47 -18.99 -18.18
N ASN A 19 16.47 -19.00 -17.28
CA ASN A 19 17.15 -17.78 -16.79
C ASN A 19 16.18 -16.69 -16.31
N SER A 20 15.11 -17.10 -15.64
CA SER A 20 14.02 -16.21 -15.27
C SER A 20 14.39 -15.29 -14.11
N ILE A 21 13.88 -14.05 -14.16
CA ILE A 21 13.87 -13.10 -13.03
C ILE A 21 12.40 -12.87 -12.64
N LEU A 22 12.10 -13.00 -11.36
CA LEU A 22 10.75 -12.81 -10.83
C LEU A 22 10.49 -11.35 -10.52
N ILE A 23 9.33 -10.85 -10.95
CA ILE A 23 8.88 -9.49 -10.63
C ILE A 23 7.85 -9.60 -9.49
N PRO A 24 8.17 -9.11 -8.27
CA PRO A 24 7.25 -9.23 -7.15
C PRO A 24 6.05 -8.27 -7.32
N HIS A 25 4.85 -8.78 -7.09
CA HIS A 25 3.60 -8.00 -7.10
C HIS A 25 2.71 -8.38 -5.91
N GLY A 26 1.60 -7.65 -5.71
CA GLY A 26 0.77 -7.76 -4.51
C GLY A 26 0.28 -9.18 -4.17
N THR A 27 0.03 -10.02 -5.18
CA THR A 27 -0.43 -11.40 -4.95
C THR A 27 0.62 -12.26 -4.25
N LEU A 28 1.91 -12.09 -4.60
CA LEU A 28 3.03 -12.78 -3.95
C LEU A 28 3.02 -12.51 -2.44
N ILE A 29 2.89 -11.24 -2.06
CA ILE A 29 2.86 -10.80 -0.66
C ILE A 29 1.59 -11.28 0.07
N SER A 30 0.47 -11.39 -0.65
CA SER A 30 -0.80 -11.83 -0.06
C SER A 30 -0.87 -13.35 0.20
N GLN A 31 -0.07 -14.14 -0.52
CA GLN A 31 -0.13 -15.62 -0.48
C GLN A 31 1.08 -16.27 0.17
N MET A 32 2.19 -15.55 0.31
CA MET A 32 3.42 -16.05 0.92
C MET A 32 3.82 -15.17 2.09
N ASP A 33 4.30 -15.78 3.16
CA ASP A 33 4.91 -15.05 4.26
C ASP A 33 6.32 -14.55 3.90
N SER A 34 6.85 -13.65 4.73
CA SER A 34 8.17 -13.05 4.51
C SER A 34 9.30 -14.09 4.45
N GLU A 35 9.23 -15.17 5.23
CA GLU A 35 10.27 -16.20 5.24
C GLU A 35 10.26 -17.01 3.95
N GLN A 36 9.06 -17.35 3.46
CA GLN A 36 8.86 -18.02 2.18
C GLN A 36 9.37 -17.16 1.02
N ILE A 37 9.05 -15.87 0.99
CA ILE A 37 9.54 -14.94 -0.05
C ILE A 37 11.07 -14.82 -0.01
N GLU A 38 11.63 -14.68 1.19
CA GLU A 38 13.09 -14.58 1.37
C GLU A 38 13.81 -15.88 1.00
N SER A 39 13.14 -17.03 1.10
CA SER A 39 13.68 -18.33 0.71
C SER A 39 13.73 -18.57 -0.81
N ILE A 40 13.05 -17.74 -1.61
CA ILE A 40 13.06 -17.86 -3.08
C ILE A 40 14.49 -17.73 -3.60
N LYS A 41 14.93 -18.77 -4.32
CA LYS A 41 16.27 -18.86 -4.93
C LYS A 41 16.35 -18.26 -6.33
N THR A 42 15.26 -18.31 -7.08
CA THR A 42 15.16 -17.64 -8.37
C THR A 42 15.42 -16.14 -8.16
N PRO A 43 16.24 -15.49 -9.00
CA PRO A 43 16.48 -14.05 -8.89
C PRO A 43 15.16 -13.27 -8.85
N VAL A 44 15.06 -12.33 -7.92
CA VAL A 44 13.90 -11.44 -7.76
C VAL A 44 14.35 -10.03 -8.10
N PHE A 45 13.62 -9.36 -8.99
CA PHE A 45 13.82 -7.94 -9.26
C PHE A 45 13.44 -7.11 -8.02
N GLY A 46 14.26 -6.14 -7.65
CA GLY A 46 14.08 -5.38 -6.42
C GLY A 46 14.87 -5.94 -5.24
N ASN A 47 14.49 -5.52 -4.04
CA ASN A 47 15.05 -6.00 -2.79
C ASN A 47 14.03 -6.91 -2.09
N LYS A 48 14.15 -8.24 -2.20
CA LYS A 48 13.16 -9.14 -1.59
C LYS A 48 13.00 -8.97 -0.07
N TYR A 49 14.01 -8.44 0.63
CA TYR A 49 13.96 -8.20 2.07
C TYR A 49 13.12 -6.97 2.46
N ILE A 50 12.94 -5.98 1.57
CA ILE A 50 12.07 -4.82 1.87
C ILE A 50 10.58 -5.23 1.91
N LEU A 51 10.22 -6.36 1.28
CA LEU A 51 8.84 -6.85 1.25
C LEU A 51 8.33 -7.22 2.66
N ARG A 52 9.23 -7.71 3.55
CA ARG A 52 8.91 -7.92 4.97
C ARG A 52 8.47 -6.63 5.66
N TRP A 53 9.11 -5.51 5.31
CA TRP A 53 8.82 -4.19 5.87
C TRP A 53 7.51 -3.61 5.34
N GLU A 54 7.05 -4.06 4.17
CA GLU A 54 5.72 -3.76 3.67
C GLU A 54 4.63 -4.57 4.39
N SER A 55 4.89 -5.84 4.75
CA SER A 55 3.89 -6.69 5.38
C SER A 55 3.76 -6.46 6.89
N ASP A 56 4.87 -6.17 7.57
CA ASP A 56 4.91 -5.95 9.03
C ASP A 56 4.60 -4.48 9.35
N ARG A 57 3.61 -4.24 10.23
CA ARG A 57 3.15 -2.88 10.54
C ARG A 57 4.16 -2.08 11.36
N MET A 58 4.88 -2.70 12.28
CA MET A 58 5.86 -2.00 13.10
C MET A 58 7.08 -1.60 12.28
N LEU A 59 7.58 -2.51 11.44
CA LEU A 59 8.64 -2.20 10.49
C LEU A 59 8.20 -1.14 9.47
N LYS A 60 6.97 -1.24 8.96
CA LYS A 60 6.39 -0.23 8.07
C LYS A 60 6.40 1.15 8.71
N GLU A 61 5.87 1.27 9.92
CA GLU A 61 5.84 2.53 10.67
C GLU A 61 7.25 3.06 10.95
N GLN A 62 8.18 2.19 11.34
CA GLN A 62 9.59 2.55 11.56
C GLN A 62 10.22 3.16 10.31
N LEU A 63 10.05 2.54 9.14
CA LEU A 63 10.61 3.05 7.89
C LEU A 63 9.96 4.37 7.49
N MET A 64 8.63 4.49 7.58
CA MET A 64 7.93 5.73 7.23
C MET A 64 8.38 6.90 8.13
N LYS A 65 8.59 6.66 9.44
CA LYS A 65 9.13 7.65 10.37
C LYS A 65 10.57 8.04 10.06
N GLU A 66 11.43 7.06 9.76
CA GLU A 66 12.82 7.33 9.33
C GLU A 66 12.85 8.13 8.02
N ALA A 67 11.93 7.84 7.10
CA ALA A 67 11.72 8.58 5.85
C ALA A 67 11.04 9.95 6.06
N LYS A 68 10.80 10.38 7.31
CA LYS A 68 10.16 11.65 7.65
C LYS A 68 8.82 11.86 6.95
N LEU A 69 8.11 10.78 6.65
CA LEU A 69 6.75 10.86 6.13
C LEU A 69 5.82 11.31 7.25
N ASN A 70 4.81 12.09 6.89
CA ASN A 70 3.79 12.52 7.83
C ASN A 70 2.80 11.36 8.07
N VAL A 71 3.09 10.53 9.07
CA VAL A 71 2.32 9.32 9.40
C VAL A 71 1.27 9.64 10.46
N PRO A 72 -0.01 9.28 10.25
CA PRO A 72 -1.04 9.43 11.27
C PRO A 72 -0.70 8.67 12.56
N LYS A 73 -1.06 9.24 13.70
CA LYS A 73 -0.72 8.68 15.01
C LYS A 73 -1.34 7.30 15.21
N SER A 74 -0.52 6.36 15.68
CA SER A 74 -0.94 5.05 16.13
C SER A 74 -1.42 5.07 17.57
N LEU A 75 -2.42 4.25 17.88
CA LEU A 75 -2.95 4.09 19.24
C LEU A 75 -2.57 2.71 19.77
N SER A 76 -2.11 2.66 21.02
CA SER A 76 -1.69 1.39 21.65
C SER A 76 -2.87 0.54 22.11
N SER A 77 -4.03 1.17 22.30
CA SER A 77 -5.22 0.52 22.85
C SER A 77 -6.51 1.20 22.37
N PRO A 78 -7.61 0.46 22.19
CA PRO A 78 -8.94 1.03 21.93
C PRO A 78 -9.42 2.03 23.01
N LYS A 79 -8.83 1.97 24.21
CA LYS A 79 -9.12 2.90 25.32
C LYS A 79 -8.67 4.33 25.03
N GLU A 80 -7.71 4.51 24.13
CA GLU A 80 -7.16 5.83 23.76
C GLU A 80 -7.97 6.53 22.67
N ILE A 81 -9.02 5.88 22.13
CA ILE A 81 -9.85 6.44 21.06
C ILE A 81 -10.61 7.66 21.59
N SER A 82 -10.18 8.84 21.14
CA SER A 82 -10.82 10.14 21.42
C SER A 82 -11.36 10.84 20.18
N ASN A 83 -10.93 10.40 18.99
CA ASN A 83 -11.30 10.94 17.67
C ASN A 83 -11.59 9.79 16.70
N LEU A 84 -11.96 10.11 15.46
CA LEU A 84 -12.16 9.12 14.40
C LEU A 84 -10.85 8.38 14.11
N VAL A 85 -10.89 7.06 14.22
CA VAL A 85 -9.78 6.14 13.91
C VAL A 85 -10.21 5.12 12.87
N ILE A 86 -9.22 4.52 12.24
CA ILE A 86 -9.37 3.33 11.42
C ILE A 86 -8.60 2.17 12.06
N ALA A 87 -9.28 1.04 12.23
CA ALA A 87 -8.69 -0.23 12.62
C ALA A 87 -8.35 -1.02 11.35
N LYS A 88 -7.08 -1.37 11.18
CA LYS A 88 -6.52 -1.98 9.97
C LYS A 88 -5.99 -3.37 10.27
N ARG A 89 -6.20 -4.31 9.37
CA ARG A 89 -5.57 -5.63 9.44
C ARG A 89 -4.08 -5.58 9.07
N HIS A 90 -3.32 -6.52 9.64
CA HIS A 90 -1.96 -6.79 9.19
C HIS A 90 -1.93 -7.37 7.76
N GLY A 91 -0.86 -7.08 7.02
CA GLY A 91 -0.62 -7.61 5.67
C GLY A 91 -1.44 -6.99 4.53
N ALA A 92 -1.28 -7.56 3.33
CA ALA A 92 -1.88 -7.10 2.08
C ALA A 92 -3.31 -7.62 1.86
N ALA A 93 -4.22 -7.39 2.81
CA ALA A 93 -5.60 -7.87 2.77
C ALA A 93 -6.55 -7.02 1.87
N GLY A 94 -6.02 -6.03 1.15
CA GLY A 94 -6.79 -5.18 0.24
C GLY A 94 -7.92 -4.40 0.92
N GLY A 95 -7.76 -4.02 2.19
CA GLY A 95 -8.74 -3.24 2.96
C GLY A 95 -9.94 -4.03 3.50
N LYS A 96 -10.02 -5.34 3.25
CA LYS A 96 -11.09 -6.19 3.79
C LYS A 96 -10.92 -6.41 5.29
N GLY A 97 -11.98 -6.14 6.05
CA GLY A 97 -11.99 -6.25 7.53
C GLY A 97 -11.42 -5.02 8.25
N TYR A 98 -11.15 -3.94 7.52
CA TYR A 98 -10.90 -2.63 8.11
C TYR A 98 -12.22 -2.01 8.57
N PHE A 99 -12.20 -1.16 9.59
CA PHE A 99 -13.38 -0.43 10.02
C PHE A 99 -13.03 0.87 10.73
N LEU A 100 -13.94 1.83 10.67
CA LEU A 100 -13.81 3.09 11.42
C LEU A 100 -14.43 2.98 12.82
N ALA A 101 -13.93 3.75 13.76
CA ALA A 101 -14.56 3.95 15.06
C ALA A 101 -14.22 5.33 15.62
N SER A 102 -15.13 5.94 16.36
CA SER A 102 -14.90 7.20 17.09
C SER A 102 -14.89 7.02 18.61
N THR A 103 -15.21 5.82 19.08
CA THR A 103 -15.21 5.49 20.52
C THR A 103 -14.74 4.05 20.74
N GLN A 104 -14.26 3.75 21.96
CA GLN A 104 -13.94 2.38 22.38
C GLN A 104 -15.15 1.43 22.24
N GLN A 105 -16.36 1.89 22.56
CA GLN A 105 -17.56 1.07 22.48
C GLN A 105 -17.89 0.69 21.03
N GLU A 106 -17.81 1.65 20.12
CA GLU A 106 -18.01 1.40 18.69
C GLU A 106 -16.96 0.44 18.13
N TYR A 107 -15.69 0.64 18.51
CA TYR A 107 -14.60 -0.26 18.15
C TYR A 107 -14.90 -1.70 18.59
N ASN A 108 -15.23 -1.91 19.86
CA ASN A 108 -15.52 -3.25 20.40
C ASN A 108 -16.72 -3.89 19.67
N LYS A 109 -17.79 -3.13 19.44
CA LYS A 109 -18.98 -3.63 18.70
C LYS A 109 -18.59 -4.11 17.30
N LYS A 110 -17.81 -3.32 16.56
CA LYS A 110 -17.40 -3.65 15.18
C LYS A 110 -16.42 -4.82 15.14
N ARG A 111 -15.40 -4.81 16.01
CA ARG A 111 -14.45 -5.92 16.18
C ARG A 111 -15.17 -7.24 16.46
N ASP A 112 -16.03 -7.28 17.47
CA ASP A 112 -16.70 -8.52 17.89
C ASP A 112 -17.60 -9.08 16.78
N ARG A 113 -18.17 -8.21 15.95
CA ARG A 113 -18.93 -8.62 14.77
C ARG A 113 -18.04 -9.22 13.69
N LEU A 114 -16.88 -8.62 13.40
CA LEU A 114 -15.93 -9.17 12.43
C LEU A 114 -15.33 -10.50 12.90
N ILE A 115 -15.13 -10.69 14.22
CA ILE A 115 -14.77 -11.97 14.83
C ILE A 115 -15.86 -13.01 14.56
N LYS A 116 -17.13 -12.69 14.82
CA LYS A 116 -18.26 -13.59 14.54
C LYS A 116 -18.40 -13.96 13.06
N GLN A 117 -17.96 -13.09 12.15
CA GLN A 117 -17.93 -13.34 10.71
C GLN A 117 -16.69 -14.13 10.25
N GLY A 118 -15.75 -14.43 11.15
CA GLY A 118 -14.50 -15.13 10.82
C GLY A 118 -13.53 -14.28 9.98
N LEU A 119 -13.68 -12.95 9.98
CA LEU A 119 -12.80 -12.06 9.21
C LEU A 119 -11.53 -11.68 9.96
N ILE A 120 -11.58 -11.69 11.29
CA ILE A 120 -10.46 -11.47 12.21
C ILE A 120 -10.58 -12.44 13.40
N THR A 121 -9.49 -12.70 14.10
CA THR A 121 -9.47 -13.56 15.30
C THR A 121 -9.51 -12.75 16.60
N GLY A 122 -9.08 -11.49 16.60
CA GLY A 122 -9.02 -10.67 17.80
C GLY A 122 -8.40 -9.29 17.58
N ASP A 123 -8.01 -8.64 18.67
CA ASP A 123 -7.32 -7.35 18.63
C ASP A 123 -5.90 -7.46 18.08
N ASP A 124 -5.24 -8.62 18.22
CA ASP A 124 -3.88 -8.85 17.69
C ASP A 124 -3.83 -8.81 16.15
N ASP A 125 -4.98 -8.91 15.48
CA ASP A 125 -5.09 -8.73 14.04
C ASP A 125 -5.20 -7.25 13.62
N LEU A 126 -5.37 -6.33 14.57
CA LEU A 126 -5.79 -4.95 14.32
C LEU A 126 -4.75 -3.93 14.79
N TYR A 127 -4.43 -3.02 13.88
CA TYR A 127 -3.64 -1.83 14.12
C TYR A 127 -4.55 -0.59 14.09
N ILE A 128 -4.55 0.20 15.16
CA ILE A 128 -5.43 1.36 15.32
C ILE A 128 -4.65 2.62 15.01
N GLN A 129 -5.20 3.45 14.12
CA GLN A 129 -4.56 4.67 13.66
C GLN A 129 -5.57 5.80 13.51
N GLU A 130 -5.17 7.04 13.79
CA GLU A 130 -5.96 8.23 13.48
C GLU A 130 -6.39 8.26 12.01
N TYR A 131 -7.66 8.58 11.78
CA TYR A 131 -8.22 8.68 10.44
C TYR A 131 -8.09 10.12 9.94
N HIS A 132 -7.39 10.30 8.83
CA HIS A 132 -7.31 11.58 8.12
C HIS A 132 -8.26 11.58 6.93
N SER A 133 -9.08 12.62 6.85
CA SER A 133 -10.01 12.83 5.74
C SER A 133 -9.35 13.65 4.64
N GLY A 134 -9.72 13.40 3.38
CA GLY A 134 -9.24 14.18 2.25
C GLY A 134 -9.24 13.40 0.94
N VAL A 135 -8.44 13.85 -0.03
CA VAL A 135 -8.33 13.19 -1.34
C VAL A 135 -7.31 12.07 -1.27
N LEU A 136 -7.77 10.82 -1.39
CA LEU A 136 -6.90 9.65 -1.52
C LEU A 136 -6.00 9.80 -2.76
N ALA A 137 -4.70 9.61 -2.56
CA ALA A 137 -3.72 9.65 -3.63
C ALA A 137 -2.63 8.59 -3.38
N TYR A 138 -2.40 7.80 -4.41
CA TYR A 138 -1.43 6.70 -4.42
C TYR A 138 -0.28 7.10 -5.33
N LEU A 139 0.79 7.61 -4.73
CA LEU A 139 1.92 8.21 -5.42
C LEU A 139 2.84 7.10 -5.93
N GLN A 140 2.98 6.97 -7.24
CA GLN A 140 3.71 5.87 -7.89
C GLN A 140 5.10 6.36 -8.30
N PHE A 141 6.14 5.66 -7.85
CA PHE A 141 7.53 6.01 -8.10
C PHE A 141 8.30 4.84 -8.70
N PHE A 142 9.40 5.17 -9.35
CA PHE A 142 10.44 4.21 -9.72
C PHE A 142 11.80 4.76 -9.31
N TYR A 143 12.59 3.97 -8.57
CA TYR A 143 13.98 4.31 -8.29
C TYR A 143 14.92 3.42 -9.10
N SER A 144 15.79 4.06 -9.88
CA SER A 144 16.79 3.42 -10.72
C SER A 144 18.15 3.40 -10.02
N PRO A 145 18.60 2.28 -9.42
CA PRO A 145 19.94 2.22 -8.82
C PRO A 145 21.06 2.33 -9.86
N ILE A 146 20.78 2.00 -11.13
CA ILE A 146 21.73 2.10 -12.25
C ILE A 146 21.99 3.56 -12.61
N LYS A 147 20.94 4.39 -12.63
CA LYS A 147 21.05 5.84 -12.92
C LYS A 147 21.19 6.70 -11.67
N ASN A 148 20.99 6.11 -10.49
CA ASN A 148 20.80 6.82 -9.22
C ASN A 148 19.73 7.93 -9.32
N GLU A 149 18.56 7.59 -9.86
CA GLU A 149 17.52 8.53 -10.24
C GLU A 149 16.16 8.08 -9.70
N LEU A 150 15.41 9.01 -9.11
CA LEU A 150 14.01 8.83 -8.73
C LEU A 150 13.12 9.43 -9.80
N GLU A 151 12.12 8.67 -10.23
CA GLU A 151 11.13 9.09 -11.20
C GLU A 151 9.73 9.04 -10.58
N PHE A 152 8.96 10.12 -10.71
CA PHE A 152 7.53 10.09 -10.40
C PHE A 152 6.75 9.58 -11.61
N PHE A 153 6.14 8.42 -11.47
CA PHE A 153 5.52 7.68 -12.57
C PHE A 153 4.03 7.99 -12.75
N GLY A 154 3.34 8.37 -11.68
CA GLY A 154 1.90 8.57 -11.75
C GLY A 154 1.24 8.69 -10.39
N VAL A 155 -0.05 8.96 -10.42
CA VAL A 155 -0.89 8.94 -9.23
C VAL A 155 -2.26 8.39 -9.58
N ASP A 156 -2.75 7.48 -8.77
CA ASP A 156 -4.11 6.97 -8.90
C ASP A 156 -4.92 7.21 -7.62
N LYS A 157 -6.22 6.99 -7.73
CA LYS A 157 -7.15 6.83 -6.62
C LYS A 157 -7.74 5.42 -6.67
N ARG A 158 -7.63 4.69 -5.56
CA ARG A 158 -8.36 3.43 -5.38
C ARG A 158 -9.87 3.66 -5.21
N HIS A 159 -10.63 2.77 -5.82
CA HIS A 159 -12.07 2.63 -5.63
C HIS A 159 -12.36 1.41 -4.77
N GLU A 160 -13.10 1.61 -3.70
CA GLU A 160 -13.24 0.65 -2.60
C GLU A 160 -14.71 0.33 -2.34
N SER A 161 -15.01 -0.96 -2.18
CA SER A 161 -16.36 -1.46 -1.95
C SER A 161 -16.50 -2.10 -0.56
N ASP A 162 -17.57 -1.81 0.16
CA ASP A 162 -18.74 -0.99 -0.20
C ASP A 162 -18.63 0.50 0.20
N ILE A 163 -17.50 0.94 0.79
CA ILE A 163 -17.35 2.29 1.34
C ILE A 163 -17.65 3.43 0.34
N ASP A 164 -17.16 3.35 -0.91
CA ASP A 164 -17.47 4.36 -1.94
C ASP A 164 -18.97 4.36 -2.29
N GLY A 165 -19.61 3.20 -2.19
CA GLY A 165 -21.04 3.02 -2.48
C GLY A 165 -21.95 3.72 -1.48
N LEU A 166 -21.51 3.92 -0.24
CA LEU A 166 -22.28 4.63 0.78
C LEU A 166 -22.65 6.05 0.35
N SER A 167 -21.79 6.72 -0.42
CA SER A 167 -22.05 8.07 -0.94
C SER A 167 -23.31 8.16 -1.82
N ARG A 168 -23.83 7.02 -2.31
CA ARG A 168 -25.03 6.93 -3.15
C ARG A 168 -26.31 6.65 -2.36
N ILE A 169 -26.20 6.42 -1.05
CA ILE A 169 -27.31 6.07 -0.18
C ILE A 169 -27.65 7.32 0.67
N PRO A 170 -28.91 7.80 0.72
CA PRO A 170 -29.28 8.90 1.60
C PRO A 170 -28.97 8.60 3.07
N ALA A 171 -28.58 9.63 3.83
CA ALA A 171 -28.15 9.46 5.22
C ALA A 171 -29.21 8.78 6.10
N GLU A 172 -30.49 9.06 5.89
CA GLU A 172 -31.60 8.42 6.60
C GLU A 172 -31.64 6.90 6.39
N ASN A 173 -31.29 6.42 5.20
CA ASN A 173 -31.21 4.99 4.92
C ASN A 173 -29.94 4.38 5.52
N GLN A 174 -28.80 5.08 5.46
CA GLN A 174 -27.55 4.62 6.06
C GLN A 174 -27.69 4.40 7.57
N LEU A 175 -28.32 5.34 8.28
CA LEU A 175 -28.55 5.23 9.72
C LEU A 175 -29.44 4.04 10.12
N ASN A 176 -30.25 3.53 9.19
CA ASN A 176 -31.10 2.36 9.37
C ASN A 176 -30.42 1.04 8.97
N THR A 177 -29.16 1.08 8.55
CA THR A 177 -28.35 -0.12 8.26
C THR A 177 -27.41 -0.42 9.42
N ASP A 178 -27.40 -1.68 9.86
CA ASP A 178 -26.38 -2.20 10.77
C ASP A 178 -25.39 -2.99 9.91
N THR A 179 -24.66 -2.34 9.01
CA THR A 179 -23.60 -2.96 8.19
C THR A 179 -22.25 -2.31 8.49
N ILE A 180 -21.19 -3.12 8.55
CA ILE A 180 -19.82 -2.61 8.64
C ILE A 180 -19.31 -2.49 7.22
N SER A 181 -19.02 -1.26 6.81
CA SER A 181 -18.49 -1.01 5.48
C SER A 181 -17.07 -1.54 5.33
N SER A 182 -16.78 -2.02 4.12
CA SER A 182 -15.49 -2.58 3.75
C SER A 182 -14.72 -1.60 2.87
N PHE A 183 -13.39 -1.64 2.97
CA PHE A 183 -12.46 -0.89 2.14
C PHE A 183 -11.87 -1.79 1.04
N ASN A 184 -12.66 -2.76 0.54
CA ASN A 184 -12.14 -3.77 -0.37
C ASN A 184 -11.85 -3.13 -1.73
N VAL A 185 -10.59 -3.11 -2.14
CA VAL A 185 -10.17 -2.46 -3.39
C VAL A 185 -10.77 -3.18 -4.61
N ILE A 186 -11.50 -2.44 -5.45
CA ILE A 186 -12.16 -2.96 -6.66
C ILE A 186 -11.52 -2.42 -7.94
N ALA A 187 -11.21 -1.14 -7.99
CA ALA A 187 -10.72 -0.48 -9.21
C ALA A 187 -9.78 0.69 -8.87
N ASN A 188 -9.22 1.31 -9.90
CA ASN A 188 -8.39 2.50 -9.77
C ASN A 188 -8.85 3.53 -10.81
N SER A 189 -8.77 4.82 -10.49
CA SER A 189 -8.96 5.93 -11.44
C SER A 189 -7.71 6.79 -11.53
N PRO A 190 -7.39 7.34 -12.71
CA PRO A 190 -6.20 8.16 -12.89
C PRO A 190 -6.40 9.53 -12.24
N LEU A 191 -5.33 10.06 -11.66
CA LEU A 191 -5.27 11.45 -11.18
C LEU A 191 -4.14 12.21 -11.87
N VAL A 192 -4.21 13.53 -11.77
CA VAL A 192 -3.06 14.42 -11.88
C VAL A 192 -3.07 15.34 -10.65
N LEU A 193 -1.93 15.47 -10.00
CA LEU A 193 -1.77 16.38 -8.87
C LEU A 193 -1.65 17.82 -9.36
N ARG A 194 -2.06 18.75 -8.50
CA ARG A 194 -1.66 20.17 -8.63
C ARG A 194 -0.13 20.23 -8.66
N GLU A 195 0.44 20.89 -9.67
CA GLU A 195 1.89 20.92 -9.92
C GLU A 195 2.72 21.39 -8.71
N SER A 196 2.21 22.37 -7.96
CA SER A 196 2.89 22.89 -6.76
C SER A 196 3.07 21.86 -5.64
N LEU A 197 2.45 20.68 -5.73
CA LEU A 197 2.62 19.58 -4.78
C LEU A 197 3.78 18.64 -5.16
N LEU A 198 4.28 18.72 -6.39
CA LEU A 198 5.25 17.74 -6.91
C LEU A 198 6.62 17.83 -6.23
N ASP A 199 7.04 19.01 -5.78
CA ASP A 199 8.29 19.18 -5.03
C ASP A 199 8.31 18.34 -3.73
N ASP A 200 7.19 18.36 -3.00
CA ASP A 200 7.01 17.55 -1.79
C ASP A 200 6.88 16.06 -2.12
N VAL A 201 6.24 15.71 -3.23
CA VAL A 201 6.17 14.32 -3.74
C VAL A 201 7.57 13.75 -4.00
N TYR A 202 8.44 14.50 -4.68
CA TYR A 202 9.84 14.08 -4.89
C TYR A 202 10.60 14.00 -3.57
N THR A 203 10.43 14.98 -2.67
CA THR A 203 11.05 14.97 -1.34
C THR A 203 10.67 13.71 -0.55
N MET A 204 9.40 13.32 -0.55
CA MET A 204 8.93 12.09 0.09
C MET A 204 9.60 10.84 -0.52
N GLY A 205 9.64 10.74 -1.86
CA GLY A 205 10.28 9.62 -2.54
C GLY A 205 11.78 9.53 -2.26
N GLU A 206 12.50 10.64 -2.26
CA GLU A 206 13.93 10.68 -1.94
C GLU A 206 14.22 10.27 -0.49
N ASN A 207 13.41 10.78 0.46
CA ASN A 207 13.57 10.42 1.86
C ASN A 207 13.27 8.93 2.08
N PHE A 208 12.29 8.38 1.38
CA PHE A 208 11.99 6.95 1.40
C PHE A 208 13.18 6.12 0.90
N ILE A 209 13.79 6.50 -0.22
CA ILE A 209 15.01 5.83 -0.73
C ILE A 209 16.11 5.88 0.33
N LYS A 210 16.45 7.08 0.84
CA LYS A 210 17.50 7.26 1.86
C LYS A 210 17.25 6.41 3.11
N ALA A 211 16.03 6.41 3.63
CA ALA A 211 15.64 5.62 4.80
C ALA A 211 15.74 4.11 4.53
N SER A 212 15.22 3.66 3.39
CA SER A 212 15.29 2.24 3.02
C SER A 212 16.74 1.76 2.82
N THR A 213 17.63 2.55 2.19
CA THR A 213 19.05 2.21 2.05
C THR A 213 19.73 2.02 3.40
N LYS A 214 19.37 2.84 4.40
CA LYS A 214 19.90 2.75 5.76
C LYS A 214 19.36 1.55 6.53
N LEU A 215 18.05 1.30 6.47
CA LEU A 215 17.37 0.30 7.30
C LEU A 215 17.40 -1.11 6.71
N VAL A 216 17.37 -1.21 5.38
CA VAL A 216 17.30 -2.47 4.62
C VAL A 216 18.21 -2.44 3.39
N PRO A 217 19.54 -2.47 3.57
CA PRO A 217 20.48 -2.50 2.44
C PRO A 217 20.13 -3.61 1.41
N PRO A 218 20.21 -3.34 0.10
CA PRO A 218 20.72 -2.11 -0.54
C PRO A 218 19.73 -0.92 -0.55
N GLY A 219 18.53 -1.09 -0.02
CA GLY A 219 17.44 -0.12 -0.03
C GLY A 219 16.36 -0.45 -1.04
N MET A 220 15.53 0.55 -1.35
CA MET A 220 14.54 0.48 -2.41
C MET A 220 15.23 0.36 -3.78
N ASN A 221 14.64 -0.43 -4.68
CA ASN A 221 15.11 -0.69 -6.04
C ASN A 221 13.86 -0.93 -6.90
N GLY A 222 13.65 -0.10 -7.92
CA GLY A 222 12.53 -0.22 -8.82
C GLY A 222 11.24 0.42 -8.29
N PRO A 223 10.07 -0.16 -8.55
CA PRO A 223 8.77 0.47 -8.32
C PRO A 223 8.40 0.49 -6.84
N PHE A 224 7.92 1.62 -6.34
CA PHE A 224 7.26 1.71 -5.04
C PHE A 224 6.11 2.70 -5.07
N CYS A 225 5.25 2.63 -4.06
CA CYS A 225 4.13 3.53 -3.90
C CYS A 225 4.06 4.06 -2.47
N ILE A 226 3.86 5.37 -2.34
CA ILE A 226 3.52 6.01 -1.07
C ILE A 226 2.01 6.29 -1.10
N GLU A 227 1.29 5.73 -0.14
CA GLU A 227 -0.17 5.69 -0.09
C GLU A 227 -0.68 6.62 1.01
N GLY A 228 -1.51 7.59 0.64
CA GLY A 228 -1.91 8.63 1.58
C GLY A 228 -3.12 9.42 1.15
N VAL A 229 -3.34 10.50 1.88
CA VAL A 229 -4.46 11.42 1.68
C VAL A 229 -3.97 12.86 1.75
N TYR A 230 -4.39 13.69 0.79
CA TYR A 230 -4.22 15.14 0.87
C TYR A 230 -5.37 15.76 1.64
N ASP A 231 -5.07 16.48 2.72
CA ASP A 231 -6.04 17.25 3.50
C ASP A 231 -6.44 18.57 2.80
N GLU A 232 -7.34 19.34 3.41
CA GLU A 232 -7.80 20.63 2.89
C GLU A 232 -6.70 21.70 2.78
N ASN A 233 -5.58 21.52 3.49
CA ASN A 233 -4.41 22.40 3.47
C ASN A 233 -3.32 21.89 2.52
N ALA A 234 -3.61 20.84 1.75
CA ALA A 234 -2.70 20.15 0.85
C ALA A 234 -1.49 19.49 1.53
N ASN A 235 -1.60 19.13 2.82
CA ASN A 235 -0.63 18.27 3.46
C ASN A 235 -0.92 16.81 3.11
N PHE A 236 0.12 16.06 2.73
CA PHE A 236 0.00 14.63 2.48
C PHE A 236 0.19 13.83 3.77
N HIS A 237 -0.82 13.08 4.19
CA HIS A 237 -0.76 12.16 5.32
C HIS A 237 -0.57 10.73 4.81
N THR A 238 0.61 10.16 5.03
CA THR A 238 0.98 8.83 4.56
C THR A 238 0.47 7.77 5.51
N PHE A 239 -0.42 6.90 5.04
CA PHE A 239 -0.94 5.82 5.87
C PHE A 239 -0.26 4.47 5.60
N GLU A 240 0.26 4.25 4.40
CA GLU A 240 0.97 3.02 4.01
C GLU A 240 2.01 3.28 2.90
N PHE A 241 2.90 2.31 2.68
CA PHE A 241 3.66 2.19 1.43
C PHE A 241 3.54 0.76 0.89
N SER A 242 3.81 0.64 -0.42
CA SER A 242 4.07 -0.63 -1.12
C SER A 242 5.48 -0.57 -1.74
N ALA A 243 6.37 -1.49 -1.41
CA ALA A 243 7.76 -1.51 -1.88
C ALA A 243 7.95 -2.36 -3.16
N ARG A 244 6.96 -2.26 -4.05
CA ARG A 244 6.79 -3.02 -5.29
C ARG A 244 5.79 -2.29 -6.20
N ILE A 245 5.56 -2.85 -7.38
CA ILE A 245 4.50 -2.40 -8.28
C ILE A 245 3.10 -2.53 -7.62
N VAL A 246 2.23 -1.55 -7.88
CA VAL A 246 0.84 -1.49 -7.40
C VAL A 246 -0.15 -1.50 -8.56
N ALA A 247 -1.39 -1.96 -8.30
CA ALA A 247 -2.43 -2.10 -9.32
C ALA A 247 -2.79 -0.79 -10.03
N GLY A 248 -2.63 0.37 -9.37
CA GLY A 248 -2.85 1.67 -9.98
C GLY A 248 -1.98 1.95 -11.22
N THR A 249 -0.81 1.30 -11.32
CA THR A 249 0.06 1.43 -12.49
C THR A 249 -0.53 0.80 -13.76
N ASN A 250 -1.55 -0.07 -13.63
CA ASN A 250 -2.27 -0.66 -14.77
C ASN A 250 -3.02 0.36 -15.61
N LEU A 251 -3.29 1.56 -15.08
CA LEU A 251 -3.90 2.66 -15.83
C LEU A 251 -2.98 3.20 -16.93
N TYR A 252 -1.67 2.98 -16.79
CA TYR A 252 -0.62 3.65 -17.55
C TYR A 252 0.15 2.68 -18.45
N VAL A 253 -0.52 1.70 -19.05
CA VAL A 253 0.11 0.77 -20.03
C VAL A 253 0.75 1.53 -21.20
N ASN A 254 0.12 2.63 -21.63
CA ASN A 254 0.64 3.51 -22.68
C ASN A 254 1.36 4.76 -22.11
N GLY A 255 1.85 4.68 -20.87
CA GLY A 255 2.41 5.83 -20.15
C GLY A 255 1.37 6.64 -19.39
N SER A 256 1.86 7.53 -18.53
CA SER A 256 1.09 8.50 -17.75
C SER A 256 1.38 9.93 -18.23
N PRO A 257 0.58 10.92 -17.79
CA PRO A 257 0.91 12.33 -18.01
C PRO A 257 2.31 12.72 -17.53
N TYR A 258 2.86 12.03 -16.53
CA TYR A 258 4.19 12.30 -15.98
C TYR A 258 5.29 11.65 -16.80
N THR A 259 5.13 10.37 -17.18
CA THR A 259 6.16 9.69 -17.98
C THR A 259 6.28 10.29 -19.38
N ALA A 260 5.19 10.84 -19.93
CA ALA A 260 5.21 11.55 -21.21
C ALA A 260 6.12 12.80 -21.22
N LEU A 261 6.50 13.32 -20.05
CA LEU A 261 7.45 14.43 -19.93
C LEU A 261 8.92 13.96 -19.97
N ASN A 262 9.16 12.68 -19.67
CA ASN A 262 10.51 12.13 -19.52
C ASN A 262 10.90 11.18 -20.66
N TYR A 263 9.92 10.69 -21.43
CA TYR A 263 10.12 9.66 -22.43
C TYR A 263 9.41 10.02 -23.75
N ASP A 264 10.12 9.82 -24.87
CA ASP A 264 9.58 9.99 -26.22
C ASP A 264 8.68 8.81 -26.67
N GLU A 265 8.48 7.83 -25.80
CA GLU A 265 7.69 6.64 -26.06
C GLU A 265 6.77 6.28 -24.88
N PRO A 266 5.65 5.57 -25.13
CA PRO A 266 4.80 5.05 -24.07
C PRO A 266 5.60 4.23 -23.04
N MET A 267 5.61 4.69 -21.80
CA MET A 267 6.43 4.10 -20.72
C MET A 267 5.55 3.69 -19.54
N SER A 268 5.14 2.42 -19.51
CA SER A 268 4.45 1.85 -18.35
C SER A 268 5.44 1.46 -17.25
N MET A 269 4.94 1.28 -16.02
CA MET A 269 5.75 0.76 -14.93
C MET A 269 6.34 -0.62 -15.27
N GLY A 270 5.56 -1.48 -15.93
CA GLY A 270 6.02 -2.80 -16.36
C GLY A 270 7.10 -2.77 -17.43
N ARG A 271 7.10 -1.75 -18.31
CA ARG A 271 8.17 -1.52 -19.30
C ARG A 271 9.43 -0.93 -18.65
N ARG A 272 9.26 -0.14 -17.59
CA ARG A 272 10.35 0.53 -16.88
C ARG A 272 11.18 -0.42 -16.01
N ILE A 273 10.51 -1.41 -15.41
CA ILE A 273 11.11 -2.57 -14.71
C ILE A 273 11.97 -3.36 -15.70
#